data_AF-A0A973RXP4-F1
#
_entry.id   AF-A0A973RXP4-F1
#
_cell.length_a   1.000
_cell.length_b   1.000
_cell.length_c   1.000
_cell.angle_alpha   90.00
_cell.angle_beta   90.00
_cell.angle_gamma   90.00
#
_symmetry.space_group_name_H-M   'P 1'
#
loop_
_entity.id
_entity.type
_entity.pdbx_description
1 polymer ?
#
loop_
_entity_poly.entity_id
_entity_poly.type
_entity_poly.pdbx_seq_one_letter_code
_entity_poly.pdbx_strand_id
1 'polypeptide(L)'
;MTVLLIPADPEPLRQLYGDFPGLDEFRLRSINIDRAGPSLTLRIDLPVFPAHPPEDWVANQCDVVQCHIHFLAVDQLALREWNPLTRARLTATPTAEPRMIDVSVRGPGVSLDFQSHEQVIIRHISGFRMAPDGSDEVPHHFLSKLDARRFSTIPRTYEKTFYAR
;
A
#
# COMPACT_ATOMS: atom_id res chain seq x y z
N MET A 1 -0.53 -22.53 -1.12
CA MET A 1 0.10 -21.77 -0.02
C MET A 1 0.21 -20.34 -0.47
N THR A 2 -0.49 -19.42 0.18
CA THR A 2 -0.31 -17.98 -0.04
C THR A 2 0.93 -17.57 0.75
N VAL A 3 1.93 -17.00 0.11
CA VAL A 3 3.08 -16.40 0.80
C VAL A 3 2.65 -15.05 1.34
N LEU A 4 2.96 -14.78 2.59
CA LEU A 4 2.83 -13.45 3.17
C LEU A 4 4.01 -12.60 2.67
N LEU A 5 3.72 -11.42 2.11
CA LEU A 5 4.75 -10.43 1.82
C LEU A 5 5.58 -10.16 3.10
N ILE A 6 6.89 -9.94 2.96
CA ILE A 6 7.77 -9.70 4.11
C ILE A 6 8.11 -8.21 4.17
N PRO A 7 7.53 -7.42 5.10
CA PRO A 7 7.94 -6.03 5.27
C PRO A 7 9.40 -5.96 5.72
N ALA A 8 10.19 -5.09 5.09
CA ALA A 8 11.57 -4.82 5.50
C ALA A 8 11.64 -4.23 6.92
N ASP A 9 10.61 -3.47 7.30
CA ASP A 9 10.37 -3.00 8.67
C ASP A 9 8.90 -3.28 9.03
N PRO A 10 8.60 -4.37 9.76
CA PRO A 10 7.25 -4.72 10.15
C PRO A 10 6.75 -3.92 11.36
N GLU A 11 7.64 -3.25 12.10
CA GLU A 11 7.33 -2.69 13.42
C GLU A 11 6.20 -1.66 13.39
N PRO A 12 6.14 -0.72 12.42
CA PRO A 12 5.04 0.26 12.37
C PRO A 12 3.67 -0.39 12.21
N LEU A 13 3.55 -1.45 11.40
CA LEU A 13 2.29 -2.16 11.22
C LEU A 13 1.97 -3.05 12.41
N ARG A 14 2.97 -3.70 13.02
CA ARG A 14 2.78 -4.50 14.24
C ARG A 14 2.30 -3.66 15.42
N GLN A 15 2.76 -2.42 15.56
CA GLN A 15 2.27 -1.52 16.60
C GLN A 15 0.78 -1.18 16.42
N LEU A 16 0.31 -1.07 15.17
CA LEU A 16 -1.09 -0.77 14.86
C LEU A 16 -2.01 -2.01 14.96
N TYR A 17 -1.54 -3.15 14.45
CA TYR A 17 -2.36 -4.33 14.18
C TYR A 17 -1.98 -5.58 14.98
N GLY A 18 -0.88 -5.57 15.72
CA GLY A 18 -0.27 -6.76 16.36
C GLY A 18 0.50 -7.64 15.38
N ASP A 19 -0.09 -7.89 14.20
CA ASP A 19 0.51 -8.60 13.07
C ASP A 19 0.19 -7.90 11.74
N PHE A 20 0.86 -8.27 10.65
CA PHE A 20 0.59 -7.68 9.33
C PHE A 20 -0.86 -7.99 8.90
N PRO A 21 -1.68 -6.98 8.58
CA PRO A 21 -3.06 -7.22 8.17
C PRO A 21 -3.10 -8.00 6.85
N GLY A 22 -3.94 -9.03 6.79
CA GLY A 22 -4.16 -9.79 5.56
C GLY A 22 -4.62 -8.89 4.40
N LEU A 23 -4.13 -9.16 3.18
CA LEU A 23 -4.46 -8.41 1.96
C LEU A 23 -5.48 -9.17 1.08
N ASP A 24 -6.43 -9.84 1.72
CA ASP A 24 -7.44 -10.67 1.06
C ASP A 24 -8.47 -9.86 0.26
N GLU A 25 -8.76 -8.64 0.72
CA GLU A 25 -9.55 -7.63 0.03
C GLU A 25 -9.12 -6.23 0.53
N PHE A 26 -8.68 -5.34 -0.35
CA PHE A 26 -8.31 -3.96 -0.01
C PHE A 26 -8.74 -3.01 -1.13
N ARG A 27 -8.79 -1.70 -0.85
CA ARG A 27 -9.04 -0.70 -1.91
C ARG A 27 -7.72 -0.31 -2.56
N LEU A 28 -7.60 -0.50 -3.86
CA LEU A 28 -6.43 -0.07 -4.62
C LEU A 28 -6.64 1.36 -5.12
N ARG A 29 -5.80 2.29 -4.64
CA ARG A 29 -5.89 3.72 -4.94
C ARG A 29 -5.06 4.12 -6.15
N SER A 30 -3.85 3.59 -6.26
CA SER A 30 -2.98 3.86 -7.39
C SER A 30 -1.90 2.80 -7.56
N ILE A 31 -1.44 2.66 -8.80
CA ILE A 31 -0.26 1.89 -9.18
C ILE A 31 0.77 2.90 -9.70
N ASN A 32 1.94 2.97 -9.09
CA ASN A 32 3.07 3.75 -9.60
C ASN A 32 4.19 2.82 -10.04
N ILE A 33 4.75 3.04 -11.22
CA ILE A 33 5.82 2.23 -11.81
C ILE A 33 7.02 3.14 -12.04
N ASP A 34 8.15 2.80 -11.41
CA ASP A 34 9.40 3.52 -11.58
C ASP A 34 10.42 2.63 -12.32
N ARG A 35 10.99 3.17 -13.41
CA ARG A 35 12.00 2.49 -14.23
C ARG A 35 13.42 2.71 -13.69
N ALA A 36 13.66 3.75 -12.89
CA ALA A 36 14.95 4.03 -12.28
C ALA A 36 15.14 3.15 -11.04
N GLY A 37 15.58 1.90 -11.28
CA GLY A 37 15.52 0.83 -10.29
C GLY A 37 14.12 0.19 -10.34
N PRO A 38 13.92 -0.85 -11.16
CA PRO A 38 12.59 -1.32 -11.52
C PRO A 38 11.80 -1.68 -10.27
N SER A 39 10.80 -0.85 -10.00
CA SER A 39 10.00 -0.92 -8.79
C SER A 39 8.56 -0.53 -9.08
N LEU A 40 7.68 -1.03 -8.22
CA LEU A 40 6.25 -0.80 -8.31
C LEU A 40 5.73 -0.45 -6.92
N THR A 41 4.94 0.61 -6.84
CA THR A 41 4.30 1.04 -5.59
C THR A 41 2.80 0.91 -5.74
N LEU A 42 2.19 0.11 -4.88
CA LEU A 42 0.75 0.08 -4.68
C LEU A 42 0.39 1.02 -3.53
N ARG A 43 -0.51 1.97 -3.77
CA ARG A 43 -1.14 2.75 -2.71
C ARG A 43 -2.49 2.13 -2.39
N ILE A 44 -2.68 1.71 -1.15
CA ILE A 44 -3.84 0.92 -0.76
C ILE A 44 -4.46 1.45 0.52
N ASP A 45 -5.77 1.30 0.64
CA ASP A 45 -6.46 1.39 1.92
C ASP A 45 -6.52 -0.01 2.53
N LEU A 46 -6.02 -0.16 3.75
CA LEU A 46 -6.03 -1.44 4.46
C LEU A 46 -7.47 -1.87 4.81
N PRO A 47 -7.78 -3.18 4.81
CA PRO A 47 -9.14 -3.69 4.99
C PRO A 47 -9.76 -3.37 6.34
N VAL A 48 -8.93 -3.26 7.37
CA VAL A 48 -9.35 -3.18 8.77
C VAL A 48 -8.70 -1.95 9.39
N PHE A 49 -9.49 -1.20 10.17
CA PHE A 49 -8.95 -0.14 11.01
C PHE A 49 -8.28 -0.76 12.25
N PRO A 50 -7.09 -0.29 12.66
CA PRO A 50 -6.31 -0.95 13.70
C PRO A 50 -7.03 -0.96 15.05
N ALA A 51 -6.75 -1.98 15.87
CA ALA A 51 -7.25 -2.08 17.23
C ALA A 51 -6.60 -1.07 18.18
N HIS A 52 -5.37 -0.64 17.85
CA HIS A 52 -4.59 0.32 18.63
C HIS A 52 -4.18 1.52 17.75
N PRO A 53 -5.14 2.35 17.32
CA PRO A 53 -4.84 3.56 16.55
C PRO A 53 -4.10 4.59 17.43
N PRO A 54 -3.21 5.41 16.85
CA PRO A 54 -2.64 6.57 17.52
C PRO A 54 -3.73 7.54 18.02
N GLU A 55 -3.48 8.22 19.14
CA GLU A 55 -4.44 9.17 19.73
C GLU A 55 -4.90 10.26 18.77
N ASP A 56 -4.00 10.78 17.92
CA ASP A 56 -4.33 11.77 16.90
C ASP A 56 -5.35 11.24 15.88
N TRP A 57 -5.27 9.96 15.50
CA TRP A 57 -6.23 9.36 14.57
C TRP A 57 -7.60 9.24 15.21
N VAL A 58 -7.66 8.90 16.50
CA VAL A 58 -8.91 8.85 17.27
C VAL A 58 -9.52 10.24 17.40
N ALA A 59 -8.72 11.24 17.76
CA ALA A 59 -9.17 12.63 17.91
C ALA A 59 -9.76 13.19 16.61
N ASN A 60 -9.21 12.79 15.46
CA ASN A 60 -9.67 13.21 14.13
C ASN A 60 -10.67 12.24 13.48
N GLN A 61 -11.17 11.26 14.24
CA GLN A 61 -12.21 10.32 13.78
C GLN A 61 -11.83 9.59 12.49
N CYS A 62 -10.54 9.23 12.34
CA CYS A 62 -10.08 8.42 11.23
C CYS A 62 -10.76 7.05 11.27
N ASP A 63 -11.16 6.56 10.10
CA ASP A 63 -11.82 5.26 9.92
C ASP A 63 -11.12 4.38 8.88
N VAL A 64 -10.11 4.92 8.18
CA VAL A 64 -9.32 4.19 7.19
C VAL A 64 -7.83 4.44 7.39
N VAL A 65 -7.04 3.37 7.20
CA VAL A 65 -5.58 3.45 7.13
C VAL A 65 -5.14 3.25 5.69
N GLN A 66 -4.31 4.15 5.19
CA GLN A 66 -3.67 4.07 3.88
C GLN A 66 -2.17 3.88 4.01
N CYS A 67 -1.57 3.10 3.12
CA CYS A 67 -0.12 2.97 3.02
C CYS A 67 0.35 2.71 1.58
N HIS A 68 1.65 2.83 1.39
CA HIS A 68 2.35 2.37 0.18
C HIS A 68 3.00 1.02 0.44
N ILE A 69 2.75 0.04 -0.44
CA ILE A 69 3.54 -1.18 -0.55
C ILE A 69 4.46 -1.02 -1.75
N HIS A 70 5.75 -0.94 -1.49
CA HIS A 70 6.79 -0.77 -2.50
C HIS A 70 7.53 -2.08 -2.75
N PHE A 71 7.40 -2.56 -3.99
CA PHE A 71 8.01 -3.78 -4.52
C PHE A 71 9.34 -3.46 -5.20
N LEU A 72 10.31 -4.34 -5.01
CA LEU A 72 11.70 -4.17 -5.45
C LEU A 72 12.06 -5.23 -6.48
N ALA A 73 12.99 -4.89 -7.38
CA ALA A 73 13.44 -5.80 -8.45
C ALA A 73 12.26 -6.33 -9.27
N VAL A 74 11.39 -5.42 -9.69
CA VAL A 74 10.17 -5.76 -10.43
C VAL A 74 10.52 -6.20 -11.84
N ASP A 75 10.00 -7.36 -12.26
CA ASP A 75 10.13 -7.87 -13.63
C ASP A 75 8.80 -8.47 -14.12
N GLN A 76 8.71 -8.79 -15.42
CA GLN A 76 7.56 -9.46 -16.04
C GLN A 76 6.21 -8.76 -15.76
N LEU A 77 6.23 -7.42 -15.69
CA LEU A 77 5.06 -6.60 -15.37
C LEU A 77 4.01 -6.65 -16.49
N ALA A 78 2.79 -7.03 -16.13
CA ALA A 78 1.62 -6.98 -17.00
C ALA A 78 0.44 -6.32 -16.28
N LEU A 79 -0.01 -5.17 -16.77
CA LEU A 79 -1.26 -4.53 -16.37
C LEU A 79 -2.28 -4.67 -17.51
N ARG A 80 -3.28 -5.53 -17.32
CA ARG A 80 -4.29 -5.85 -18.35
C ARG A 80 -5.58 -5.05 -18.19
N GLU A 81 -5.91 -4.67 -16.97
CA GLU A 81 -7.12 -3.92 -16.66
C GLU A 81 -6.82 -2.90 -15.56
N TRP A 82 -7.36 -1.68 -15.74
CA TRP A 82 -7.27 -0.60 -14.76
C TRP A 82 -8.51 0.30 -14.82
N ASN A 83 -9.35 0.16 -13.81
CA ASN A 83 -10.49 1.01 -13.50
C ASN A 83 -10.38 1.40 -12.01
N PRO A 84 -9.96 2.64 -11.70
CA PRO A 84 -9.66 3.11 -10.34
C PRO A 84 -10.84 2.97 -9.36
N LEU A 85 -10.53 3.09 -8.06
CA LEU A 85 -11.46 2.89 -6.94
C LEU A 85 -11.99 1.45 -6.81
N THR A 86 -11.26 0.48 -7.36
CA THR A 86 -11.58 -0.94 -7.27
C THR A 86 -11.13 -1.54 -5.94
N ARG A 87 -11.91 -2.51 -5.45
CA ARG A 87 -11.42 -3.50 -4.48
C ARG A 87 -10.55 -4.52 -5.20
N ALA A 88 -9.54 -5.03 -4.52
CA ALA A 88 -8.64 -6.03 -5.06
C ALA A 88 -8.12 -6.96 -3.96
N ARG A 89 -7.69 -8.14 -4.37
CA ARG A 89 -6.92 -9.09 -3.58
C ARG A 89 -5.49 -9.12 -4.10
N LEU A 90 -4.53 -9.34 -3.19
CA LEU A 90 -3.14 -9.62 -3.54
C LEU A 90 -2.81 -11.06 -3.15
N THR A 91 -2.21 -11.80 -4.07
CA THR A 91 -1.60 -13.09 -3.81
C THR A 91 -0.13 -13.05 -4.19
N ALA A 92 0.72 -13.63 -3.35
CA ALA A 92 2.13 -13.84 -3.63
C ALA A 92 2.47 -15.33 -3.53
N THR A 93 3.24 -15.84 -4.49
CA THR A 93 3.71 -17.23 -4.50
C THR A 93 5.21 -17.28 -4.79
N PRO A 94 5.99 -18.19 -4.17
CA PRO A 94 7.41 -18.31 -4.44
C PRO A 94 7.62 -18.79 -5.88
N THR A 95 8.69 -18.29 -6.50
CA THR A 95 9.14 -18.79 -7.80
C THR A 95 10.24 -19.85 -7.63
N ALA A 96 10.78 -20.35 -8.74
CA ALA A 96 11.99 -21.19 -8.72
C ALA A 96 13.25 -20.40 -8.32
N GLU A 97 13.24 -19.08 -8.49
CA GLU A 97 14.36 -18.22 -8.10
C GLU A 97 14.29 -17.88 -6.60
N PRO A 98 15.40 -18.04 -5.85
CA PRO A 98 15.42 -17.73 -4.43
C PRO A 98 15.02 -16.29 -4.14
N ARG A 99 14.13 -16.10 -3.15
CA ARG A 99 13.61 -14.79 -2.70
C ARG A 99 12.81 -14.01 -3.72
N MET A 100 12.46 -14.63 -4.85
CA MET A 100 11.58 -14.03 -5.85
C MET A 100 10.17 -14.62 -5.72
N ILE A 101 9.17 -13.75 -5.84
CA ILE A 101 7.76 -14.08 -5.79
C ILE A 101 7.05 -13.61 -7.06
N ASP A 102 6.11 -14.43 -7.53
CA ASP A 102 5.07 -13.99 -8.46
C ASP A 102 3.97 -13.30 -7.64
N VAL A 103 3.64 -12.06 -8.01
CA VAL A 103 2.60 -11.26 -7.38
C VAL A 103 1.46 -11.06 -8.37
N SER A 104 0.25 -11.39 -7.94
CA SER A 104 -0.98 -11.13 -8.67
C SER A 104 -1.91 -10.26 -7.85
N VAL A 105 -2.34 -9.15 -8.43
CA VAL A 105 -3.41 -8.30 -7.90
C VAL A 105 -4.63 -8.43 -8.81
N ARG A 106 -5.76 -8.79 -8.21
CA ARG A 106 -7.01 -9.12 -8.92
C ARG A 106 -8.20 -8.45 -8.28
N GLY A 107 -9.05 -7.85 -9.10
CA GLY A 107 -10.34 -7.28 -8.71
C GLY A 107 -11.18 -6.95 -9.94
N PRO A 108 -12.46 -6.56 -9.78
CA PRO A 108 -13.36 -6.27 -10.90
C PRO A 108 -12.88 -5.17 -11.86
N GLY A 109 -12.00 -4.29 -11.41
CA GLY A 109 -11.39 -3.23 -12.22
C GLY A 109 -9.87 -3.29 -12.29
N VAL A 110 -9.23 -4.40 -11.87
CA VAL A 110 -7.77 -4.52 -11.94
C VAL A 110 -7.29 -5.94 -12.20
N SER A 111 -6.36 -6.05 -13.13
CA SER A 111 -5.60 -7.26 -13.40
C SER A 111 -4.13 -6.90 -13.59
N LEU A 112 -3.34 -7.13 -12.57
CA LEU A 112 -1.91 -6.78 -12.49
C LEU A 112 -1.09 -8.00 -12.07
N ASP A 113 -0.06 -8.31 -12.84
CA ASP A 113 0.92 -9.36 -12.56
C ASP A 113 2.34 -8.83 -12.66
N PHE A 114 3.22 -9.31 -11.80
CA PHE A 114 4.66 -9.03 -11.87
C PHE A 114 5.45 -10.00 -10.99
N GLN A 115 6.74 -10.10 -11.25
CA GLN A 115 7.72 -10.70 -10.36
C GLN A 115 8.38 -9.64 -9.50
N SER A 116 8.73 -9.99 -8.26
CA SER A 116 9.40 -9.09 -7.33
C SER A 116 10.23 -9.88 -6.33
N HIS A 117 11.18 -9.21 -5.68
CA HIS A 117 11.77 -9.71 -4.44
C HIS A 117 10.70 -9.86 -3.35
N GLU A 118 10.83 -10.85 -2.47
CA GLU A 118 9.87 -11.20 -1.41
C GLU A 118 9.76 -10.13 -0.30
N GLN A 119 10.85 -9.37 -0.10
CA GLN A 119 10.86 -8.24 0.81
C GLN A 119 10.27 -6.99 0.16
N VAL A 120 9.31 -6.37 0.86
CA VAL A 120 8.64 -5.13 0.45
C VAL A 120 8.92 -4.00 1.43
N ILE A 121 8.86 -2.75 0.98
CA ILE A 121 8.97 -1.58 1.84
C ILE A 121 7.58 -0.98 2.06
N ILE A 122 7.17 -0.82 3.31
CA ILE A 122 5.94 -0.11 3.67
C ILE A 122 6.26 1.35 3.97
N ARG A 123 5.52 2.28 3.35
CA ARG A 123 5.73 3.74 3.53
C ARG A 123 4.42 4.50 3.66
N HIS A 124 4.52 5.75 4.08
CA HIS A 124 3.43 6.73 4.09
C HIS A 124 2.15 6.21 4.77
N ILE A 125 2.33 5.49 5.88
CA ILE A 125 1.22 5.00 6.70
C ILE A 125 0.49 6.22 7.26
N SER A 126 -0.80 6.34 6.99
CA SER A 126 -1.64 7.45 7.44
C SER A 126 -3.05 6.98 7.78
N GLY A 127 -3.67 7.65 8.74
CA GLY A 127 -5.09 7.56 9.03
C GLY A 127 -5.83 8.71 8.39
N PHE A 128 -7.04 8.47 7.88
CA PHE A 128 -7.94 9.53 7.43
C PHE A 128 -9.39 9.13 7.67
N ARG A 129 -10.29 10.12 7.55
CA ARG A 129 -11.73 9.89 7.54
C ARG A 129 -12.22 9.87 6.10
N MET A 130 -12.75 8.73 5.67
CA MET A 130 -13.25 8.54 4.31
C MET A 130 -14.34 9.57 3.96
N ALA A 131 -14.20 10.23 2.81
CA ALA A 131 -15.24 11.11 2.29
C ALA A 131 -16.48 10.31 1.84
N PRO A 132 -17.69 10.90 1.83
CA PRO A 132 -18.92 10.19 1.44
C PRO A 132 -18.91 9.63 0.02
N ASP A 133 -18.13 10.23 -0.88
CA ASP A 133 -17.93 9.78 -2.26
C ASP A 133 -16.84 8.71 -2.39
N GLY A 134 -16.21 8.30 -1.29
CA GLY A 134 -15.10 7.35 -1.25
C GLY A 134 -13.74 7.97 -1.59
N SER A 135 -13.66 9.28 -1.79
CA SER A 135 -12.41 10.01 -2.03
C SER A 135 -11.51 10.01 -0.78
N ASP A 136 -10.21 10.10 -1.04
CA ASP A 136 -9.15 10.32 -0.06
C ASP A 136 -8.48 11.70 -0.26
N GLU A 137 -9.10 12.61 -1.01
CA GLU A 137 -8.70 14.03 -1.10
C GLU A 137 -9.16 14.81 0.15
N VAL A 138 -8.79 14.31 1.31
CA VAL A 138 -9.13 14.85 2.64
C VAL A 138 -7.85 14.98 3.48
N PRO A 139 -7.90 15.57 4.69
CA PRO A 139 -6.75 15.55 5.59
C PRO A 139 -6.29 14.13 5.93
N HIS A 140 -4.98 13.91 5.91
CA HIS A 140 -4.32 12.67 6.31
C HIS A 140 -3.44 12.91 7.54
N HIS A 141 -3.50 11.98 8.49
CA HIS A 141 -2.71 11.97 9.71
C HIS A 141 -1.61 10.91 9.56
N PHE A 142 -0.40 11.35 9.18
CA PHE A 142 0.70 10.43 8.94
C PHE A 142 1.33 9.90 10.24
N LEU A 143 1.61 8.60 10.27
CA LEU A 143 2.25 7.93 11.41
C LEU A 143 3.69 8.42 11.60
N SER A 144 4.42 8.63 10.50
CA SER A 144 5.80 9.14 10.53
C SER A 144 5.81 10.64 10.78
N LYS A 145 6.64 11.09 11.74
CA LYS A 145 6.87 12.52 12.00
C LYS A 145 7.44 13.26 10.78
N LEU A 146 8.20 12.59 9.92
CA LEU A 146 8.74 13.20 8.70
C LEU A 146 7.61 13.50 7.72
N ASP A 147 6.74 12.53 7.48
CA ASP A 147 5.61 12.66 6.56
C ASP A 147 4.60 13.67 7.10
N ALA A 148 4.27 13.62 8.39
CA ALA A 148 3.34 14.57 9.03
C ALA A 148 3.81 16.04 8.96
N ARG A 149 5.13 16.27 8.81
CA ARG A 149 5.68 17.62 8.58
C ARG A 149 5.61 18.06 7.12
N ARG A 150 5.63 17.12 6.18
CA ARG A 150 5.69 17.38 4.74
C ARG A 150 4.30 17.40 4.09
N PHE A 151 3.40 16.58 4.60
CA PHE A 151 2.13 16.28 3.97
C PHE A 151 1.01 16.34 5.00
N SER A 152 -0.05 17.05 4.65
CA SER A 152 -1.32 17.08 5.39
C SER A 152 -2.46 16.46 4.58
N THR A 153 -2.22 16.15 3.31
CA THR A 153 -3.14 15.51 2.35
C THR A 153 -2.30 14.66 1.40
N ILE A 154 -2.93 13.82 0.58
CA ILE A 154 -2.22 13.10 -0.49
C ILE A 154 -1.70 14.11 -1.52
N PRO A 155 -0.37 14.18 -1.75
CA PRO A 155 0.19 15.14 -2.69
C PRO A 155 -0.14 14.77 -4.14
N ARG A 156 0.11 15.70 -5.06
CA ARG A 156 -0.05 15.44 -6.49
C ARG A 156 0.93 14.35 -6.96
N THR A 157 0.56 13.64 -8.02
CA THR A 157 1.30 12.47 -8.54
C THR A 157 2.74 12.77 -9.01
N TYR A 158 3.08 14.04 -9.26
CA TYR A 158 4.44 14.46 -9.59
C TYR A 158 5.36 14.63 -8.36
N GLU A 159 4.83 14.53 -7.14
CA GLU A 159 5.62 14.66 -5.91
C GLU A 159 6.50 13.43 -5.72
N LYS A 160 7.75 13.54 -6.20
CA LYS A 160 8.73 12.46 -6.17
C LYS A 160 9.00 11.96 -4.76
N THR A 161 9.02 12.84 -3.76
CA THR A 161 9.34 12.42 -2.39
C THR A 161 8.25 11.57 -1.72
N PHE A 162 7.07 11.50 -2.33
CA PHE A 162 5.94 10.68 -1.90
C PHE A 162 5.73 9.44 -2.79
N TYR A 163 5.87 9.60 -4.10
CA TYR A 163 5.56 8.53 -5.06
C TYR A 163 6.78 7.80 -5.61
N ALA A 164 7.93 8.45 -5.63
CA ALA A 164 9.18 7.93 -6.20
C ALA A 164 10.26 7.80 -5.11
N ARG A 165 11.42 7.27 -5.51
CA ARG A 165 12.59 7.15 -4.64
C ARG A 165 13.53 8.34 -4.77
#